data_AF-A0A2E7HQF6-F1
#
_entry.id   AF-A0A2E7HQF6-F1
#
_cell.length_a   1.000
_cell.length_b   1.000
_cell.length_c   1.000
_cell.angle_alpha   90.00
_cell.angle_beta   90.00
_cell.angle_gamma   90.00
#
_symmetry.space_group_name_H-M   'P 1'
#
loop_
_entity.id
_entity.type
_entity.pdbx_description
1 polymer ?
#
loop_
_entity_poly.entity_id
_entity_poly.type
_entity_poly.pdbx_seq_one_letter_code
_entity_poly.pdbx_strand_id
1 'polypeptide(L)'
;MKWSKPIQVQEKPSWLDPVVQKDQPIPVFKPLIQILGENALLCGLVALFLCGGLLVWLYLRKRSASAVDEVIPPPIDPYQEALDHIAELQNRKPRLQPKPFVFRLSEILRVYVEKLFKVPAMELTSEEFMREIVSHSFFRNRYEDLLREFVDRGDRVKYSKEIMGQDEMNQLLNTALHIVKDSHKRLQEESIQPIPANTKASK
;
A
#
# COMPACT_ATOMS: atom_id res chain seq x y z
N MET A 1 -28.69 117.73 -5.24
CA MET A 1 -29.03 116.97 -4.02
C MET A 1 -28.63 115.52 -4.26
N LYS A 2 -27.42 115.13 -3.82
CA LYS A 2 -26.85 113.79 -4.05
C LYS A 2 -27.21 112.91 -2.84
N TRP A 3 -27.97 111.85 -3.07
CA TRP A 3 -28.10 110.77 -2.09
C TRP A 3 -27.03 109.72 -2.35
N SER A 4 -26.37 109.33 -1.28
CA SER A 4 -25.20 108.48 -1.18
C SER A 4 -25.53 107.03 -1.51
N LYS A 5 -24.63 106.37 -2.26
CA LYS A 5 -24.72 104.94 -2.60
C LYS A 5 -24.50 104.07 -1.35
N PRO A 6 -25.15 102.89 -1.25
CA PRO A 6 -24.92 101.97 -0.14
C PRO A 6 -23.50 101.42 -0.14
N ILE A 7 -22.99 101.20 1.07
CA ILE A 7 -21.68 100.66 1.40
C ILE A 7 -21.57 99.24 0.83
N GLN A 8 -20.63 99.06 -0.09
CA GLN A 8 -20.26 97.74 -0.60
C GLN A 8 -19.41 97.05 0.48
N VAL A 9 -20.00 96.05 1.13
CA VAL A 9 -19.27 95.18 2.06
C VAL A 9 -18.29 94.35 1.22
N GLN A 10 -17.02 94.61 1.43
CA GLN A 10 -15.94 93.93 0.73
C GLN A 10 -15.76 92.55 1.37
N GLU A 11 -16.34 91.53 0.76
CA GLU A 11 -16.04 90.14 1.10
C GLU A 11 -14.56 89.89 0.77
N LYS A 12 -13.73 89.85 1.82
CA LYS A 12 -12.34 89.42 1.70
C LYS A 12 -12.36 87.95 1.27
N PRO A 13 -11.73 87.58 0.15
CA PRO A 13 -11.59 86.18 -0.21
C PRO A 13 -10.70 85.49 0.83
N SER A 14 -11.12 84.30 1.25
CA SER A 14 -10.50 83.47 2.27
C SER A 14 -8.99 83.29 2.05
N TRP A 15 -8.21 83.32 3.14
CA TRP A 15 -6.76 83.13 3.17
C TRP A 15 -6.27 81.68 2.90
N LEU A 16 -7.13 80.82 2.38
CA LEU A 16 -6.76 79.45 2.01
C LEU A 16 -6.64 79.36 0.50
N ASP A 17 -5.55 78.73 0.04
CA ASP A 17 -5.39 78.39 -1.37
C ASP A 17 -6.63 77.58 -1.83
N PRO A 18 -7.28 77.96 -2.94
CA PRO A 18 -8.48 77.27 -3.43
C PRO A 18 -8.18 75.84 -3.89
N VAL A 19 -6.90 75.47 -3.98
CA VAL A 19 -6.44 74.12 -4.24
C VAL A 19 -6.32 73.38 -2.90
N VAL A 20 -7.47 73.07 -2.30
CA VAL A 20 -7.50 72.01 -1.28
C VAL A 20 -7.16 70.71 -2.00
N GLN A 21 -5.91 70.29 -1.91
CA GLN A 21 -5.48 68.99 -2.39
C GLN A 21 -6.17 67.96 -1.50
N LYS A 22 -7.25 67.37 -2.01
CA LYS A 22 -7.93 66.26 -1.34
C LYS A 22 -6.94 65.10 -1.29
N ASP A 23 -6.31 64.93 -0.13
CA ASP A 23 -5.54 63.73 0.17
C ASP A 23 -6.48 62.54 0.02
N GLN A 24 -6.19 61.69 -0.95
CA GLN A 24 -6.92 60.44 -1.09
C GLN A 24 -6.60 59.58 0.14
N PRO A 25 -7.59 58.92 0.76
CA PRO A 25 -7.33 58.06 1.89
C PRO A 25 -6.34 56.98 1.46
N ILE A 26 -5.19 56.91 2.14
CA ILE A 26 -4.17 55.90 1.88
C ILE A 26 -4.83 54.55 2.13
N PRO A 27 -4.86 53.62 1.16
CA PRO A 27 -5.48 52.32 1.37
C PRO A 27 -4.70 51.57 2.47
N VAL A 28 -5.38 51.29 3.59
CA VAL A 28 -4.78 50.63 4.77
C VAL A 28 -4.35 49.20 4.47
N PHE A 29 -4.96 48.57 3.45
CA PHE A 29 -4.62 47.23 2.98
C PHE A 29 -4.24 47.26 1.50
N LYS A 30 -3.11 46.66 1.16
CA LYS A 30 -2.76 46.41 -0.24
C LYS A 30 -3.77 45.41 -0.83
N PRO A 31 -4.35 45.66 -2.02
CA PRO A 31 -5.18 44.67 -2.70
C PRO A 31 -4.37 43.40 -2.95
N LEU A 32 -4.99 42.23 -2.77
CA LEU A 32 -4.35 40.92 -2.93
C LEU A 32 -3.62 40.78 -4.28
N ILE A 33 -4.12 41.44 -5.32
CA ILE A 33 -3.53 41.45 -6.66
C ILE A 33 -2.16 42.15 -6.70
N GLN A 34 -1.96 43.21 -5.90
CA GLN A 34 -0.67 43.88 -5.80
C GLN A 34 0.36 43.04 -5.04
N ILE A 35 -0.07 42.34 -3.98
CA ILE A 35 0.78 41.42 -3.22
C ILE A 35 1.22 40.24 -4.09
N LEU A 36 0.30 39.72 -4.91
CA LEU A 36 0.58 38.65 -5.87
C LEU A 36 1.53 39.12 -6.99
N GLY A 37 1.44 40.38 -7.42
CA GLY A 37 2.32 40.98 -8.41
C GLY A 37 3.74 41.23 -7.88
N GLU A 38 3.87 41.80 -6.68
CA GLU A 38 5.17 42.05 -6.03
C GLU A 38 5.93 40.75 -5.74
N ASN A 39 5.20 39.69 -5.36
CA ASN A 39 5.77 38.40 -5.01
C ASN A 39 5.56 37.32 -6.10
N ALA A 40 5.32 37.73 -7.35
CA ALA A 40 4.97 36.83 -8.44
C ALA A 40 5.99 35.70 -8.63
N LEU A 41 7.29 36.01 -8.47
CA LEU A 41 8.36 35.02 -8.53
C LEU A 41 8.28 34.00 -7.39
N LEU A 42 7.96 34.45 -6.18
CA LEU A 42 7.88 33.60 -4.98
C LEU A 42 6.62 32.72 -5.02
N CYS A 43 5.48 33.28 -5.46
CA CYS A 43 4.25 32.54 -5.73
C CYS A 43 4.45 31.49 -6.83
N GLY A 44 5.18 31.82 -7.90
CA GLY A 44 5.53 30.87 -8.95
C GLY A 44 6.41 29.73 -8.45
N LEU A 45 7.38 30.01 -7.58
CA LEU A 45 8.27 29.01 -7.00
C LEU A 45 7.52 28.05 -6.07
N VAL A 46 6.62 28.57 -5.22
CA VAL A 46 5.75 27.75 -4.35
C VAL A 46 4.81 26.87 -5.18
N ALA A 47 4.19 27.44 -6.23
CA ALA A 47 3.33 26.68 -7.13
C ALA A 47 4.10 25.56 -7.85
N LEU A 48 5.32 25.83 -8.29
CA LEU A 48 6.19 24.83 -8.91
C LEU A 48 6.57 23.72 -7.93
N PHE A 49 6.86 24.06 -6.67
CA PHE A 49 7.17 23.08 -5.63
C PHE A 49 5.96 22.19 -5.29
N LEU A 50 4.76 22.79 -5.21
CA LEU A 50 3.52 22.05 -4.99
C LEU A 50 3.18 21.13 -6.16
N CYS A 51 3.29 21.62 -7.40
CA CYS A 51 3.09 20.80 -8.60
C CYS A 51 4.13 19.68 -8.73
N GLY A 52 5.40 19.98 -8.44
CA GLY A 52 6.48 18.98 -8.43
C GLY A 52 6.27 17.93 -7.35
N GLY A 53 5.92 18.34 -6.13
CA GLY A 53 5.59 17.43 -5.03
C GLY A 53 4.37 16.57 -5.34
N LEU A 54 3.34 17.14 -5.97
CA LEU A 54 2.15 16.39 -6.40
C LEU A 54 2.48 15.38 -7.50
N LEU A 55 3.29 15.76 -8.49
CA LEU A 55 3.76 14.86 -9.54
C LEU A 55 4.61 13.72 -8.97
N VAL A 56 5.52 14.01 -8.05
CA VAL A 56 6.35 13.01 -7.36
C VAL A 56 5.47 12.10 -6.50
N TRP A 57 4.50 12.63 -5.77
CA TRP A 57 3.56 11.85 -4.96
C TRP A 57 2.68 10.95 -5.82
N LEU A 58 2.15 11.44 -6.94
CA LEU A 58 1.40 10.64 -7.90
C LEU A 58 2.27 9.57 -8.57
N TYR A 59 3.52 9.90 -8.89
CA TYR A 59 4.49 8.95 -9.44
C TYR A 59 4.86 7.85 -8.44
N LEU A 60 5.10 8.20 -7.18
CA LEU A 60 5.37 7.26 -6.08
C LEU A 60 4.15 6.38 -5.78
N ARG A 61 2.93 6.95 -5.76
CA ARG A 61 1.67 6.20 -5.58
C ARG A 61 1.41 5.24 -6.74
N LYS A 62 1.76 5.62 -7.96
CA LYS A 62 1.66 4.72 -9.13
C LYS A 62 2.73 3.64 -9.07
N ARG A 63 3.91 3.94 -8.53
CA ARG A 63 5.00 2.98 -8.34
C ARG A 63 4.74 2.01 -7.18
N SER A 64 4.04 2.38 -6.11
CA SER A 64 3.62 1.40 -5.10
C SER A 64 2.56 0.42 -5.61
N ALA A 65 1.85 0.76 -6.69
CA ALA A 65 0.93 -0.15 -7.38
C ALA A 65 1.58 -0.95 -8.52
N SER A 66 2.84 -0.69 -8.88
CA SER A 66 3.51 -1.31 -10.04
C SER A 66 5.00 -1.61 -9.87
N ALA A 67 5.56 -1.49 -8.66
CA ALA A 67 6.95 -1.87 -8.38
C ALA A 67 7.03 -3.27 -7.76
N VAL A 68 6.54 -4.25 -8.51
CA VAL A 68 7.16 -5.57 -8.63
C VAL A 68 7.13 -5.94 -10.12
N ASP A 69 7.71 -5.09 -10.97
CA ASP A 69 8.35 -5.59 -12.20
C ASP A 69 9.75 -6.05 -11.80
N GLU A 70 9.78 -7.07 -10.95
CA GLU A 70 10.94 -7.94 -10.82
C GLU A 70 11.05 -8.66 -12.17
N VAL A 71 12.23 -8.61 -12.79
CA VAL A 71 12.59 -9.36 -14.00
C VAL A 71 11.90 -10.71 -13.90
N ILE A 72 10.81 -10.96 -14.65
CA ILE A 72 10.03 -12.18 -14.50
C ILE A 72 10.96 -13.32 -14.92
N PRO A 73 11.57 -14.10 -13.99
CA PRO A 73 12.10 -15.38 -14.39
C PRO A 73 10.91 -16.15 -14.99
N PRO A 74 11.14 -17.06 -15.95
CA PRO A 74 10.05 -17.85 -16.54
C PRO A 74 9.13 -18.32 -15.40
N PRO A 75 7.79 -18.18 -15.51
CA PRO A 75 6.88 -18.38 -14.39
C PRO A 75 7.11 -19.77 -13.82
N ILE A 76 7.89 -19.83 -12.74
CA ILE A 76 8.19 -21.08 -12.05
C ILE A 76 6.86 -21.45 -11.40
N ASP A 77 6.36 -22.63 -11.73
CA ASP A 77 5.17 -23.16 -11.10
C ASP A 77 5.38 -23.16 -9.58
N PRO A 78 4.58 -22.41 -8.80
CA PRO A 78 4.74 -22.32 -7.35
C PRO A 78 4.77 -23.70 -6.68
N TYR A 79 4.06 -24.67 -7.25
CA TYR A 79 4.07 -26.05 -6.80
C TYR A 79 5.44 -26.72 -6.99
N GLN A 80 6.02 -26.61 -8.18
CA GLN A 80 7.32 -27.21 -8.48
C GLN A 80 8.41 -26.59 -7.60
N GLU A 81 8.39 -25.27 -7.43
CA GLU A 81 9.32 -24.55 -6.57
C GLU A 81 9.24 -25.03 -5.10
N ALA A 82 8.02 -25.14 -4.57
CA ALA A 82 7.81 -25.63 -3.21
C ALA A 82 8.31 -27.08 -3.04
N LEU A 83 8.08 -27.95 -4.03
CA LEU A 83 8.59 -29.32 -4.01
C LEU A 83 10.11 -29.38 -4.04
N ASP A 84 10.73 -28.58 -4.90
CA ASP A 84 12.19 -28.55 -5.04
C ASP A 84 12.85 -28.09 -3.72
N HIS A 85 12.32 -27.04 -3.09
CA HIS A 85 12.83 -26.58 -1.79
C HIS A 85 12.58 -27.57 -0.65
N ILE A 86 11.42 -28.25 -0.62
CA ILE A 86 11.18 -29.29 0.38
C ILE A 86 12.13 -30.48 0.17
N ALA A 87 12.35 -30.88 -1.09
CA ALA A 87 13.28 -31.96 -1.43
C ALA A 87 14.73 -31.59 -1.08
N GLU A 88 15.14 -30.34 -1.32
CA GLU A 88 16.43 -29.81 -0.89
C GLU A 88 16.56 -29.89 0.64
N LEU A 89 15.54 -29.42 1.37
CA LEU A 89 15.50 -29.43 2.83
C LEU A 89 15.60 -30.86 3.41
N GLN A 90 14.92 -31.83 2.78
CA GLN A 90 14.94 -33.23 3.16
C GLN A 90 16.28 -33.92 2.89
N ASN A 91 16.89 -33.64 1.74
CA ASN A 91 18.10 -34.32 1.28
C ASN A 91 19.40 -33.66 1.75
N ARG A 92 19.31 -32.48 2.37
CA ARG A 92 20.47 -31.72 2.84
C ARG A 92 21.33 -32.52 3.84
N LYS A 93 22.65 -32.48 3.62
CA LYS A 93 23.66 -33.04 4.52
C LYS A 93 24.74 -31.99 4.85
N PRO A 94 25.10 -31.78 6.13
CA PRO A 94 24.49 -32.37 7.32
C PRO A 94 23.05 -31.89 7.52
N ARG A 95 22.23 -32.70 8.23
CA ARG A 95 20.85 -32.32 8.54
C ARG A 95 20.83 -31.03 9.36
N LEU A 96 19.82 -30.20 9.10
CA LEU A 96 19.57 -29.02 9.90
C LEU A 96 19.16 -29.40 11.32
N GLN A 97 19.52 -28.54 12.28
CA GLN A 97 18.94 -28.61 13.62
C GLN A 97 17.42 -28.36 13.55
N PRO A 98 16.63 -28.85 14.52
CA PRO A 98 15.17 -28.77 14.46
C PRO A 98 14.63 -27.35 14.28
N LYS A 99 15.19 -26.38 14.99
CA LYS A 99 14.77 -24.97 14.89
C LYS A 99 14.95 -24.38 13.49
N PRO A 100 16.16 -24.32 12.88
CA PRO A 100 16.33 -23.80 11.53
C PRO A 100 15.56 -24.61 10.47
N PHE A 101 15.38 -25.93 10.68
CA PHE A 101 14.54 -26.74 9.80
C PHE A 101 13.09 -26.26 9.78
N VAL A 102 12.49 -26.07 10.95
CA VAL A 102 11.10 -25.60 11.07
C VAL A 102 10.92 -24.19 10.51
N PHE A 103 11.90 -23.29 10.72
CA PHE A 103 11.89 -21.96 10.11
C PHE A 103 11.87 -22.05 8.58
N ARG A 104 12.80 -22.81 7.98
CA ARG A 104 12.84 -22.97 6.51
C ARG A 104 11.59 -23.64 5.95
N LEU A 105 11.08 -24.68 6.61
CA LEU A 105 9.85 -25.33 6.17
C LEU A 105 8.64 -24.39 6.22
N SER A 106 8.56 -23.54 7.25
CA SER A 106 7.50 -22.52 7.37
C SER A 106 7.58 -21.47 6.27
N GLU A 107 8.80 -21.03 5.92
CA GLU A 107 9.01 -20.07 4.82
C GLU A 107 8.58 -20.65 3.48
N ILE A 108 8.98 -21.88 3.16
CA ILE A 108 8.59 -22.54 1.91
C ILE A 108 7.06 -22.58 1.78
N LEU A 109 6.37 -22.99 2.86
CA LEU A 109 4.91 -23.07 2.85
C LEU A 109 4.25 -21.69 2.70
N ARG A 110 4.79 -20.66 3.37
CA ARG A 110 4.26 -19.29 3.27
C ARG A 110 4.47 -18.71 1.87
N VAL A 111 5.66 -18.85 1.29
CA VAL A 111 5.95 -18.41 -0.09
C VAL A 111 5.04 -19.12 -1.10
N TYR A 112 4.82 -20.43 -0.93
CA TYR A 112 3.89 -21.18 -1.76
C TYR A 112 2.48 -20.59 -1.73
N VAL A 113 1.94 -20.32 -0.53
CA VAL A 113 0.61 -19.73 -0.37
C VAL A 113 0.55 -18.29 -0.92
N GLU A 114 1.58 -17.48 -0.67
CA GLU A 114 1.69 -16.11 -1.17
C GLU A 114 1.64 -16.07 -2.71
N LYS A 115 2.38 -16.96 -3.38
CA LYS A 115 2.39 -17.02 -4.84
C LYS A 115 1.04 -17.43 -5.42
N LEU A 116 0.33 -18.35 -4.77
CA LEU A 116 -0.96 -18.86 -5.21
C LEU A 116 -2.12 -17.87 -5.00
N PHE A 117 -2.18 -17.25 -3.82
CA PHE A 117 -3.35 -16.46 -3.41
C PHE A 117 -3.08 -14.95 -3.38
N LYS A 118 -1.87 -14.52 -3.75
CA LYS A 118 -1.44 -13.12 -3.75
C LYS A 118 -1.63 -12.43 -2.39
N VAL A 119 -1.43 -13.19 -1.32
CA VAL A 119 -1.45 -12.71 0.07
C VAL A 119 -0.01 -12.51 0.54
N PRO A 120 0.33 -11.44 1.28
CA PRO A 120 1.70 -11.17 1.74
C PRO A 120 2.10 -12.07 2.91
N ALA A 121 2.09 -13.40 2.73
CA ALA A 121 2.25 -14.39 3.79
C ALA A 121 3.57 -14.27 4.57
N MET A 122 4.62 -13.74 3.94
CA MET A 122 5.90 -13.51 4.62
C MET A 122 5.92 -12.30 5.56
N GLU A 123 5.04 -11.33 5.33
CA GLU A 123 4.93 -10.13 6.17
C GLU A 123 3.99 -10.32 7.35
N LEU A 124 3.16 -11.36 7.31
CA LEU A 124 2.18 -11.67 8.35
C LEU A 124 2.81 -12.45 9.51
N THR A 125 2.35 -12.13 10.72
CA THR A 125 2.58 -13.00 11.89
C THR A 125 1.87 -14.34 11.71
N SER A 126 2.25 -15.38 12.47
CA SER A 126 1.60 -16.70 12.38
C SER A 126 0.08 -16.65 12.57
N GLU A 127 -0.41 -15.82 13.50
CA GLU A 127 -1.84 -15.64 13.76
C GLU A 127 -2.56 -14.92 12.62
N GLU A 128 -1.96 -13.87 12.07
CA GLU A 128 -2.52 -13.13 10.93
C GLU A 128 -2.54 -13.99 9.67
N PHE A 129 -1.46 -14.75 9.42
CA PHE A 129 -1.38 -15.73 8.34
C PHE A 129 -2.51 -16.76 8.42
N MET A 130 -2.75 -17.32 9.61
CA MET A 130 -3.85 -18.27 9.80
C MET A 130 -5.22 -17.64 9.59
N ARG A 131 -5.44 -16.42 10.09
CA ARG A 131 -6.70 -15.69 9.90
C ARG A 131 -6.97 -15.41 8.42
N GLU A 132 -5.96 -14.94 7.70
CA GLU A 132 -6.06 -14.59 6.28
C GLU A 132 -6.34 -15.83 5.44
N ILE A 133 -5.61 -16.93 5.66
CA ILE A 133 -5.78 -18.16 4.87
C ILE A 133 -7.11 -18.85 5.14
N VAL A 134 -7.54 -18.92 6.40
CA VAL A 134 -8.83 -19.53 6.77
C VAL A 134 -10.00 -18.70 6.22
N SER A 135 -9.81 -17.40 5.99
CA SER A 135 -10.83 -16.58 5.33
C SER A 135 -11.03 -16.95 3.85
N HIS A 136 -10.01 -17.54 3.21
CA HIS A 136 -10.05 -17.94 1.81
C HIS A 136 -10.88 -19.23 1.62
N SER A 137 -11.89 -19.18 0.74
CA SER A 137 -12.84 -20.29 0.51
C SER A 137 -12.18 -21.61 0.12
N PHE A 138 -11.03 -21.54 -0.54
CA PHE A 138 -10.23 -22.70 -0.93
C PHE A 138 -9.72 -23.51 0.29
N PHE A 139 -9.26 -22.83 1.35
CA PHE A 139 -8.67 -23.49 2.52
C PHE A 139 -9.66 -23.76 3.65
N ARG A 140 -10.69 -22.92 3.74
CA ARG A 140 -11.72 -23.03 4.77
C ARG A 140 -12.34 -24.42 4.79
N ASN A 141 -12.46 -25.01 5.98
CA ASN A 141 -13.00 -26.36 6.24
C ASN A 141 -12.24 -27.53 5.56
N ARG A 142 -11.12 -27.28 4.87
CA ARG A 142 -10.38 -28.31 4.10
C ARG A 142 -8.97 -28.52 4.64
N TYR A 143 -8.23 -27.44 4.82
CA TYR A 143 -6.85 -27.45 5.30
C TYR A 143 -6.67 -26.67 6.59
N GLU A 144 -7.75 -26.09 7.12
CA GLU A 144 -7.69 -25.26 8.34
C GLU A 144 -7.04 -26.02 9.50
N ASP A 145 -7.53 -27.21 9.83
CA ASP A 145 -7.01 -28.00 10.96
C ASP A 145 -5.55 -28.41 10.72
N LEU A 146 -5.22 -28.84 9.50
CA LEU A 146 -3.85 -29.22 9.12
C LEU A 146 -2.87 -28.05 9.19
N LEU A 147 -3.28 -26.87 8.73
CA LEU A 147 -2.47 -25.65 8.78
C LEU A 147 -2.32 -25.15 10.22
N ARG A 148 -3.40 -25.19 11.02
CA ARG A 148 -3.35 -24.85 12.45
C ARG A 148 -2.37 -25.76 13.18
N GLU A 149 -2.46 -27.07 12.98
CA GLU A 149 -1.53 -28.02 13.59
C GLU A 149 -0.09 -27.77 13.15
N PHE A 150 0.13 -27.55 11.85
CA PHE A 150 1.46 -27.25 11.30
C PHE A 150 2.06 -25.98 11.92
N VAL A 151 1.29 -24.90 11.99
CA VAL A 151 1.74 -23.61 12.56
C VAL A 151 1.99 -23.75 14.07
N ASP A 152 1.09 -24.39 14.82
CA ASP A 152 1.24 -24.58 16.26
C ASP A 152 2.50 -25.40 16.59
N ARG A 153 2.67 -26.57 15.93
CA ARG A 153 3.88 -27.39 16.09
C ARG A 153 5.14 -26.63 15.71
N GLY A 154 5.07 -25.85 14.64
CA GLY A 154 6.18 -25.01 14.20
C GLY A 154 6.55 -23.96 15.24
N ASP A 155 5.56 -23.24 15.77
CA ASP A 155 5.75 -22.14 16.69
C ASP A 155 6.25 -22.61 18.07
N ARG A 156 5.80 -23.80 18.53
CA ARG A 156 6.39 -24.46 19.70
C ARG A 156 7.90 -24.66 19.54
N VAL A 157 8.39 -25.13 18.40
CA VAL A 157 9.84 -25.31 18.17
C VAL A 157 10.57 -23.98 17.97
N LYS A 158 9.93 -22.98 17.35
CA LYS A 158 10.56 -21.66 17.11
C LYS A 158 10.74 -20.88 18.40
N TYR A 159 9.77 -20.92 19.31
CA TYR A 159 9.69 -20.02 20.45
C TYR A 159 9.89 -20.68 21.81
N SER A 160 9.80 -22.01 21.92
CA SER A 160 10.08 -22.72 23.18
C SER A 160 11.51 -23.31 23.21
N LYS A 161 11.86 -23.93 24.35
CA LYS A 161 13.10 -24.72 24.52
C LYS A 161 12.95 -26.19 24.07
N GLU A 162 11.78 -26.55 23.54
CA GLU A 162 11.46 -27.91 23.11
C GLU A 162 12.31 -28.31 21.90
N ILE A 163 12.82 -29.53 21.93
CA ILE A 163 13.63 -30.10 20.86
C ILE A 163 12.76 -31.13 20.17
N MET A 164 12.45 -30.86 18.90
CA MET A 164 11.69 -31.78 18.06
C MET A 164 12.56 -32.97 17.62
N GLY A 165 12.02 -34.18 17.74
CA GLY A 165 12.67 -35.41 17.29
C GLY A 165 12.76 -35.53 15.77
N GLN A 166 13.59 -36.44 15.26
CA GLN A 166 13.71 -36.66 13.81
C GLN A 166 12.39 -37.15 13.19
N ASP A 167 11.64 -38.01 13.89
CA ASP A 167 10.35 -38.50 13.40
C ASP A 167 9.30 -37.38 13.34
N GLU A 168 9.28 -36.49 14.32
CA GLU A 168 8.41 -35.32 14.32
C GLU A 168 8.76 -34.32 13.22
N MET A 169 10.06 -34.13 12.93
CA MET A 169 10.50 -33.32 11.79
C MET A 169 10.02 -33.91 10.47
N ASN A 170 10.12 -35.25 10.31
CA ASN A 170 9.62 -35.95 9.13
C ASN A 170 8.10 -35.85 9.01
N GLN A 171 7.36 -35.96 10.11
CA GLN A 171 5.91 -35.77 10.12
C GLN A 171 5.54 -34.36 9.68
N LEU A 172 6.19 -33.32 10.23
CA LEU A 172 5.91 -31.93 9.89
C LEU A 172 6.18 -31.65 8.40
N LEU A 173 7.27 -32.21 7.87
CA LEU A 173 7.60 -32.15 6.44
C LEU A 173 6.56 -32.87 5.58
N ASN A 174 6.10 -34.05 6.00
CA ASN A 174 5.05 -34.79 5.29
C ASN A 174 3.73 -34.02 5.31
N THR A 175 3.37 -33.34 6.40
CA THR A 175 2.20 -32.46 6.46
C THR A 175 2.32 -31.32 5.46
N ALA A 176 3.47 -30.64 5.40
CA ALA A 176 3.70 -29.59 4.40
C ALA A 176 3.60 -30.11 2.97
N LEU A 177 4.23 -31.27 2.68
CA LEU A 177 4.14 -31.93 1.37
C LEU A 177 2.70 -32.28 0.99
N HIS A 178 1.92 -32.80 1.94
CA HIS A 178 0.52 -33.14 1.71
C HIS A 178 -0.30 -31.90 1.35
N ILE A 179 -0.13 -30.79 2.09
CA ILE A 179 -0.82 -29.52 1.81
C ILE A 179 -0.47 -29.03 0.39
N VAL A 180 0.82 -29.01 0.03
CA VAL A 180 1.28 -28.55 -1.30
C VAL A 180 0.73 -29.43 -2.42
N LYS A 181 0.83 -30.76 -2.29
CA LYS A 181 0.36 -31.69 -3.33
C LYS A 181 -1.15 -31.71 -3.50
N ASP A 182 -1.90 -31.78 -2.38
CA ASP A 182 -3.35 -31.85 -2.44
C ASP A 182 -3.95 -30.52 -2.94
N SER A 183 -3.40 -29.38 -2.50
CA SER A 183 -3.85 -28.07 -2.99
C SER A 183 -3.58 -27.89 -4.49
N HIS A 184 -2.41 -28.27 -4.98
CA HIS A 184 -2.10 -28.18 -6.41
C HIS A 184 -3.02 -29.08 -7.25
N LYS A 185 -3.23 -30.32 -6.82
CA LYS A 185 -4.14 -31.26 -7.50
C LYS A 185 -5.55 -30.68 -7.63
N ARG A 186 -6.07 -30.06 -6.56
CA ARG A 186 -7.41 -29.44 -6.59
C ARG A 186 -7.47 -28.21 -7.47
N LEU A 187 -6.44 -27.35 -7.46
CA LEU A 187 -6.38 -26.20 -8.37
C LEU A 187 -6.38 -26.65 -9.84
N GLN A 188 -5.68 -27.75 -10.14
CA GLN A 188 -5.77 -28.38 -11.45
C GLN A 188 -7.19 -28.88 -11.75
N GLU A 189 -7.82 -29.62 -10.84
CA GLU A 189 -9.20 -30.11 -11.01
C GLU A 189 -10.21 -28.96 -11.24
N GLU A 190 -10.09 -27.86 -10.50
CA GLU A 190 -10.93 -26.65 -10.67
C GLU A 190 -10.68 -25.96 -12.02
N SER A 191 -9.44 -25.92 -12.51
CA SER A 191 -9.11 -25.38 -13.84
C SER A 191 -9.56 -26.26 -15.01
N ILE A 192 -9.71 -27.57 -14.79
CA ILE A 192 -10.10 -28.56 -15.81
C ILE A 192 -11.64 -28.65 -15.94
N GLN A 193 -12.41 -28.17 -14.97
CA GLN A 193 -13.87 -28.15 -15.10
C GLN A 193 -14.32 -27.16 -16.19
N PRO A 194 -15.03 -27.61 -17.24
CA PRO A 194 -15.52 -26.72 -18.28
C PRO A 194 -16.57 -25.78 -17.69
N ILE A 195 -16.49 -24.50 -18.06
CA ILE A 195 -17.53 -23.48 -17.84
C ILE A 195 -18.89 -24.14 -18.16
N PRO A 196 -19.86 -24.20 -17.24
CA PRO A 196 -21.17 -24.72 -17.57
C PRO A 196 -21.78 -23.83 -18.65
N ALA A 197 -21.77 -24.34 -19.88
CA ALA A 197 -22.46 -23.76 -21.02
C ALA A 197 -23.97 -23.96 -20.82
N ASN A 198 -24.60 -23.19 -19.93
CA ASN A 198 -26.04 -22.96 -20.01
C ASN A 198 -26.49 -21.70 -19.24
N THR A 199 -26.83 -20.66 -19.99
CA THR A 199 -28.23 -20.20 -20.00
C THR A 199 -28.52 -19.73 -21.42
N LYS A 200 -28.93 -20.69 -22.25
CA LYS A 200 -29.72 -20.37 -23.44
C LYS A 200 -30.98 -19.63 -22.98
N ALA A 201 -31.36 -18.65 -23.81
CA ALA A 201 -32.71 -18.19 -24.06
C ALA A 201 -33.82 -18.98 -23.36
N SER A 202 -34.57 -18.30 -22.50
CA SER A 202 -35.94 -18.67 -22.20
C SER A 202 -36.79 -17.41 -22.12
N LYS A 203 -37.41 -17.14 -23.28
CA LYS A 203 -38.77 -16.61 -23.50
C LYS A 203 -39.16 -15.25 -22.91
#